data_AF-A0AA44WF41-F1
#
_entry.id   AF-A0AA44WF41-F1
#
_cell.length_a   1.000
_cell.length_b   1.000
_cell.length_c   1.000
_cell.angle_alpha   90.00
_cell.angle_beta   90.00
_cell.angle_gamma   90.00
#
_symmetry.space_group_name_H-M   'P 1'
#
loop_
_entity.id
_entity.type
_entity.pdbx_description
1 polymer ?
#
loop_
_entity_poly.entity_id
_entity_poly.type
_entity_poly.pdbx_seq_one_letter_code
_entity_poly.pdbx_strand_id
1 'polypeptide(L)'
;MARFLVCLAVAVGFTDAYKFTFYGGLQCRGARLGEIIGGPGLGCRTDFRGVASAVIVESTGPVDDPFTVVLYSSNDCNPDTIIANGDEDDLCLTANFGSYEVWNLFD
;
A
#
# COMPACT_ATOMS: atom_id res chain seq x y z
N MET A 1 2.43 -40.86 -26.41
CA MET A 1 3.34 -39.71 -26.28
C MET A 1 2.63 -38.65 -25.44
N ALA A 2 2.91 -38.61 -24.13
CA ALA A 2 2.28 -37.64 -23.23
C ALA A 2 3.03 -36.30 -23.33
N ARG A 3 2.37 -35.27 -23.84
CA ARG A 3 2.90 -33.90 -23.89
C ARG A 3 2.73 -33.29 -22.50
N PHE A 4 3.82 -33.20 -21.75
CA PHE A 4 3.86 -32.43 -20.51
C PHE A 4 3.83 -30.94 -20.87
N LEU A 5 2.70 -30.27 -20.62
CA LEU A 5 2.62 -28.82 -20.59
C LEU A 5 3.37 -28.35 -19.34
N VAL A 6 4.57 -27.80 -19.54
CA VAL A 6 5.31 -27.09 -18.50
C VAL A 6 4.66 -25.72 -18.35
N CYS A 7 3.80 -25.55 -17.35
CA CYS A 7 3.38 -24.22 -16.90
C CYS A 7 4.57 -23.56 -16.21
N LEU A 8 5.26 -22.65 -16.91
CA LEU A 8 6.24 -21.75 -16.31
C LEU A 8 5.48 -20.73 -15.46
N ALA A 9 5.33 -21.01 -14.17
CA ALA A 9 4.79 -20.04 -13.22
C ALA A 9 5.84 -18.93 -13.05
N VAL A 10 5.56 -17.76 -13.61
CA VAL A 10 6.34 -16.54 -13.29
C VAL A 10 6.01 -16.22 -11.83
N ALA A 11 6.96 -16.49 -10.93
CA ALA A 11 6.89 -16.02 -9.57
C ALA A 11 7.04 -14.49 -9.62
N VAL A 12 5.93 -13.78 -9.65
CA VAL A 12 5.92 -12.34 -9.39
C VAL A 12 6.36 -12.20 -7.93
N GLY A 13 7.62 -11.82 -7.72
CA GLY A 13 8.14 -11.61 -6.38
C GLY A 13 7.35 -10.47 -5.74
N PHE A 14 6.59 -10.76 -4.70
CA PHE A 14 6.05 -9.71 -3.84
C PHE A 14 7.25 -9.12 -3.11
N THR A 15 7.67 -7.92 -3.51
CA THR A 15 8.60 -7.14 -2.72
C THR A 15 7.79 -6.49 -1.63
N ASP A 16 8.00 -6.93 -0.39
CA ASP A 16 7.51 -6.22 0.78
C ASP A 16 8.40 -4.98 0.93
N ALA A 17 7.81 -3.80 0.74
CA ALA A 17 8.50 -2.53 0.82
C ALA A 17 8.12 -1.82 2.13
N TYR A 18 6.82 -1.71 2.37
CA TYR A 18 6.29 -0.94 3.47
C TYR A 18 5.54 -1.78 4.48
N LYS A 19 5.69 -1.39 5.74
CA LYS A 19 4.79 -1.72 6.84
C LYS A 19 3.88 -0.51 7.06
N PHE A 20 2.58 -0.75 6.94
CA PHE A 20 1.52 0.22 7.15
C PHE A 20 0.94 0.03 8.54
N THR A 21 0.89 1.09 9.35
CA THR A 21 0.15 1.09 10.62
C THR A 21 -1.02 2.05 10.54
N PHE A 22 -2.25 1.53 10.63
CA PHE A 22 -3.48 2.31 10.44
C PHE A 22 -4.03 2.86 11.74
N TYR A 23 -4.49 4.10 11.71
CA TYR A 23 -5.07 4.80 12.85
C TYR A 23 -6.45 5.34 12.53
N GLY A 24 -7.37 5.25 13.50
CA GLY A 24 -8.73 5.77 13.36
C GLY A 24 -8.83 7.29 13.51
N GLY A 25 -7.83 7.94 14.10
CA GLY A 25 -7.76 9.39 14.22
C GLY A 25 -6.81 10.03 13.23
N LEU A 26 -7.02 11.33 12.96
CA LEU A 26 -6.13 12.16 12.14
C LEU A 26 -4.73 12.25 12.78
N GLN A 27 -3.72 12.54 11.96
CA GLN A 27 -2.32 12.70 12.40
C GLN A 27 -1.77 11.49 13.16
N CYS A 28 -2.24 10.29 12.79
CA CYS A 28 -1.83 9.02 13.39
C CYS A 28 -2.05 8.98 14.91
N ARG A 29 -3.12 9.63 15.37
CA ARG A 29 -3.55 9.64 16.78
C ARG A 29 -4.74 8.72 17.00
N GLY A 30 -5.01 8.40 18.26
CA GLY A 30 -6.16 7.60 18.65
C GLY A 30 -5.93 6.10 18.50
N ALA A 31 -7.01 5.36 18.20
CA ALA A 31 -6.97 3.90 18.16
C ALA A 31 -6.14 3.40 16.97
N ARG A 32 -5.15 2.55 17.25
CA ARG A 32 -4.44 1.75 16.25
C ARG A 32 -5.37 0.62 15.78
N LEU A 33 -5.66 0.58 14.49
CA LEU A 33 -6.64 -0.33 13.89
C LEU A 33 -6.01 -1.65 13.46
N GLY A 34 -4.78 -1.59 12.95
CA GLY A 34 -4.05 -2.78 12.52
C GLY A 34 -2.81 -2.43 11.70
N GLU A 35 -2.13 -3.48 11.24
CA GLU A 35 -0.93 -3.39 10.41
C GLU A 35 -1.06 -4.29 9.18
N ILE A 36 -0.48 -3.84 8.07
CA ILE A 36 -0.30 -4.60 6.83
C ILE A 36 1.14 -4.43 6.39
N ILE A 37 1.73 -5.46 5.78
CA ILE A 37 3.03 -5.39 5.11
C ILE A 37 2.81 -5.66 3.62
N GLY A 38 3.47 -4.89 2.76
CA GLY A 38 3.45 -5.12 1.32
C GLY A 38 4.18 -4.06 0.51
N GLY A 39 4.23 -4.26 -0.80
CA GLY A 39 4.78 -3.30 -1.77
C GLY A 39 3.96 -3.30 -3.07
N PRO A 40 4.54 -2.99 -4.24
CA PRO A 40 3.80 -2.83 -5.49
C PRO A 40 2.93 -4.02 -5.90
N GLY A 41 3.29 -5.23 -5.49
CA GLY A 41 2.49 -6.44 -5.74
C GLY A 41 1.22 -6.56 -4.89
N LEU A 42 1.03 -5.70 -3.89
CA LEU A 42 -0.11 -5.72 -2.97
C LEU A 42 -1.45 -5.45 -3.69
N GLY A 43 -1.39 -4.74 -4.82
CA GLY A 43 -2.54 -4.28 -5.59
C GLY A 43 -3.38 -3.24 -4.84
N CYS A 44 -4.55 -2.90 -5.40
CA CYS A 44 -5.47 -1.97 -4.75
C CYS A 44 -6.08 -2.58 -3.49
N ARG A 45 -5.99 -1.84 -2.37
CA ARG A 45 -6.43 -2.25 -1.04
C ARG A 45 -7.48 -1.33 -0.47
N THR A 46 -8.39 -1.88 0.32
CA THR A 46 -9.45 -1.13 1.03
C THR A 46 -9.51 -1.47 2.51
N ASP A 47 -8.38 -1.89 3.07
CA ASP A 47 -8.28 -2.27 4.47
C ASP A 47 -8.70 -1.07 5.35
N PHE A 48 -9.51 -1.33 6.39
CA PHE A 48 -10.02 -0.32 7.34
C PHE A 48 -10.81 0.86 6.73
N ARG A 49 -11.33 0.72 5.49
CA ARG A 49 -12.18 1.72 4.84
C ARG A 49 -13.30 2.22 5.75
N GLY A 50 -13.47 3.55 5.78
CA GLY A 50 -14.51 4.22 6.55
C GLY A 50 -14.23 4.29 8.06
N VAL A 51 -13.06 3.80 8.51
CA VAL A 51 -12.63 3.83 9.90
C VAL A 51 -11.22 4.43 10.04
N ALA A 52 -10.30 4.09 9.14
CA ALA A 52 -8.97 4.69 9.12
C ALA A 52 -9.01 6.14 8.64
N SER A 53 -8.29 7.01 9.33
CA SER A 53 -8.14 8.43 9.02
C SER A 53 -6.68 8.84 8.80
N ALA A 54 -5.74 7.96 9.12
CA ALA A 54 -4.31 8.15 8.91
C ALA A 54 -3.56 6.82 8.86
N VAL A 55 -2.39 6.83 8.25
CA VAL A 55 -1.48 5.68 8.15
C VAL A 55 -0.04 6.13 8.37
N ILE A 56 0.69 5.39 9.19
CA ILE A 56 2.16 5.48 9.26
C ILE A 56 2.71 4.49 8.22
N VAL A 57 3.64 4.96 7.42
CA VAL A 57 4.39 4.17 6.44
C VAL A 57 5.80 4.00 7.00
N GLU A 58 6.25 2.76 7.17
CA GLU A 58 7.60 2.44 7.62
C GLU A 58 8.27 1.54 6.60
N SER A 59 9.55 1.83 6.33
CA SER A 59 10.44 0.95 5.57
C SER A 59 10.51 -0.46 6.21
N THR A 60 10.49 -1.49 5.37
CA THR A 60 10.77 -2.88 5.80
C THR A 60 12.19 -3.32 5.50
N GLY A 61 12.96 -2.52 4.75
CA GLY A 61 14.35 -2.81 4.42
C GLY A 61 14.90 -1.91 3.30
N PRO A 62 16.08 -2.23 2.75
CA PRO A 62 16.77 -1.39 1.76
C PRO A 62 16.16 -1.46 0.35
N VAL A 63 14.94 -1.99 0.20
CA VAL A 63 14.31 -2.27 -1.10
C VAL A 63 13.22 -1.26 -1.47
N ASP A 64 13.13 -0.17 -0.71
CA ASP A 64 11.95 0.70 -0.76
C ASP A 64 12.03 1.73 -1.89
N ASP A 65 13.22 2.06 -2.38
CA ASP A 65 13.38 2.76 -3.65
C ASP A 65 13.09 1.79 -4.82
N PRO A 66 12.18 2.11 -5.77
CA PRO A 66 11.55 3.41 -6.06
C PRO A 66 10.04 3.48 -5.75
N PHE A 67 9.62 3.01 -4.60
CA PHE A 67 8.21 2.84 -4.29
C PHE A 67 7.59 4.09 -3.67
N THR A 68 6.28 4.24 -3.83
CA THR A 68 5.51 5.27 -3.11
C THR A 68 4.13 4.73 -2.77
N VAL A 69 3.63 5.10 -1.60
CA VAL A 69 2.26 4.83 -1.18
C VAL A 69 1.36 5.89 -1.79
N VAL A 70 0.25 5.46 -2.40
CA VAL A 70 -0.77 6.36 -2.93
C VAL A 70 -2.09 6.09 -2.24
N LEU A 71 -2.71 7.15 -1.71
CA LEU A 71 -4.00 7.14 -1.04
C LEU A 71 -5.07 7.78 -1.93
N TYR A 72 -6.22 7.11 -2.00
CA TYR A 72 -7.34 7.51 -2.85
C TYR A 72 -8.56 7.82 -2.01
N SER A 73 -9.36 8.79 -2.45
CA SER A 73 -10.70 9.00 -1.90
C SER A 73 -11.72 7.97 -2.41
N SER A 74 -11.48 7.36 -3.57
CA SER A 74 -12.29 6.26 -4.08
C SER A 74 -11.98 4.93 -3.38
N ASN A 75 -12.70 3.88 -3.76
CA ASN A 75 -12.52 2.53 -3.21
C ASN A 75 -11.90 1.55 -4.22
N ASP A 76 -11.47 2.06 -5.39
CA ASP A 76 -11.05 1.30 -6.56
C ASP A 76 -9.67 1.74 -7.08
N CYS A 77 -8.93 2.52 -6.30
CA CYS A 77 -7.63 3.09 -6.66
C CYS A 77 -7.65 3.83 -8.00
N ASN A 78 -8.74 4.55 -8.27
CA ASN A 78 -8.84 5.39 -9.46
C ASN A 78 -7.84 6.57 -9.36
N PRO A 79 -6.87 6.70 -10.29
CA PRO A 79 -5.89 7.79 -10.29
C PRO A 79 -6.49 9.20 -10.28
N ASP A 80 -7.71 9.39 -10.79
CA ASP A 80 -8.41 10.69 -10.74
C ASP A 80 -8.82 11.11 -9.32
N THR A 81 -8.65 10.23 -8.33
CA THR A 81 -9.12 10.40 -6.95
C THR A 81 -8.01 10.38 -5.91
N ILE A 82 -6.74 10.49 -6.34
CA ILE A 82 -5.57 10.60 -5.45
C ILE A 82 -5.73 11.82 -4.54
N ILE A 83 -5.53 11.60 -3.25
CA ILE A 83 -5.65 12.64 -2.21
C ILE A 83 -4.37 12.84 -1.42
N ALA A 84 -3.50 11.84 -1.40
CA ALA A 84 -2.17 11.92 -0.81
C ALA A 84 -1.28 10.84 -1.42
N ASN A 85 0.01 11.09 -1.41
CA ASN A 85 1.03 10.10 -1.71
C ASN A 85 2.26 10.42 -0.85
N GLY A 86 3.11 9.43 -0.64
CA GLY A 86 4.29 9.58 0.20
C GLY A 86 4.99 8.26 0.45
N ASP A 87 5.94 8.28 1.37
CA ASP A 87 6.79 7.13 1.70
C ASP A 87 7.13 7.11 3.19
N GLU A 88 8.18 6.40 3.58
CA GLU A 88 8.64 6.30 4.97
C GLU A 88 9.12 7.63 5.57
N ASP A 89 9.49 8.63 4.75
CA ASP A 89 9.97 9.93 5.22
C ASP A 89 8.82 10.86 5.65
N ASP A 90 7.59 10.60 5.20
CA ASP A 90 6.43 11.44 5.51
C ASP A 90 5.88 11.24 6.93
N LEU A 91 6.38 10.23 7.68
CA LEU A 91 6.07 9.87 9.08
C LEU A 91 4.60 9.53 9.40
N CYS A 92 3.64 10.18 8.75
CA CYS A 92 2.20 9.96 8.91
C CYS A 92 1.41 10.62 7.77
N LEU A 93 0.82 9.79 6.91
CA LEU A 93 -0.12 10.24 5.90
C LEU A 93 -1.52 10.36 6.51
N THR A 94 -2.03 11.58 6.63
CA THR A 94 -3.38 11.84 7.18
C THR A 94 -4.36 12.09 6.05
N ALA A 95 -5.21 11.11 5.79
CA ALA A 95 -6.26 11.20 4.80
C ALA A 95 -7.40 10.24 5.18
N ASN A 96 -8.65 10.67 5.06
CA ASN A 96 -9.81 9.78 5.15
C ASN A 96 -9.95 8.99 3.84
N PHE A 97 -9.00 8.11 3.56
CA PHE A 97 -8.90 7.38 2.29
C PHE A 97 -9.91 6.23 2.20
N GLY A 98 -10.38 5.95 0.99
CA GLY A 98 -11.23 4.79 0.68
C GLY A 98 -10.44 3.57 0.23
N SER A 99 -9.31 3.80 -0.45
CA SER A 99 -8.36 2.78 -0.88
C SER A 99 -6.92 3.31 -0.90
N TYR A 100 -5.97 2.38 -0.99
CA TYR A 100 -4.55 2.67 -1.14
C TYR A 100 -3.86 1.62 -2.00
N GLU A 101 -2.73 1.98 -2.58
CA GLU A 101 -1.82 1.04 -3.23
C GLU A 101 -0.37 1.52 -3.14
N VAL A 102 0.56 0.68 -3.55
CA VAL A 102 1.98 1.03 -3.65
C VAL A 102 2.35 1.03 -5.11
N TRP A 103 2.94 2.12 -5.59
CA TRP A 103 3.43 2.24 -6.95
C TRP A 103 4.92 1.93 -7.02
N ASN A 104 5.34 1.38 -8.16
CA ASN A 104 6.73 1.41 -8.59
C ASN A 104 6.88 2.57 -9.57
N LEU A 105 7.69 3.57 -9.20
CA LEU A 105 7.86 4.79 -9.99
C LEU A 105 8.69 4.58 -11.26
N PHE A 106 9.27 3.39 -11.46
CA PHE A 106 10.03 3.03 -12.66
C PHE A 106 9.30 2.02 -13.58
N ASP A 107 8.07 1.61 -13.23
CA ASP A 107 7.23 0.75 -14.08
C ASP A 107 6.35 1.53 -15.07
#